data_AF-A0A1W9X9E2-F1
#
_entry.id   AF-A0A1W9X9E2-F1
#
_cell.length_a   1.000
_cell.length_b   1.000
_cell.length_c   1.000
_cell.angle_alpha   90.00
_cell.angle_beta   90.00
_cell.angle_gamma   90.00
#
_symmetry.space_group_name_H-M   'P 1'
#
loop_
_entity.id
_entity.type
_entity.pdbx_description
1 polymer ?
#
loop_
_entity_poly.entity_id
_entity_poly.type
_entity_poly.pdbx_seq_one_letter_code
_entity_poly.pdbx_strand_id
1 'polypeptide(L)'
;MSDNTTIFPVHAADLSSSGAPHPHGIRSSGLGTTVMLDDNTYNITGGTQTGANLFHSFGTFNVHSGETAHFHDSGIQNTILF
;
A
#
# COMPACT_ATOMS: atom_id res chain seq x y z
N MET A 1 4.03 -15.38 33.09
CA MET A 1 3.43 -15.51 31.75
C MET A 1 3.96 -14.35 30.94
N SER A 2 4.92 -14.60 30.06
CA SER A 2 5.53 -13.58 29.21
C SER A 2 4.53 -13.17 28.13
N ASP A 3 4.18 -11.89 28.11
CA ASP A 3 3.43 -11.28 27.01
C ASP A 3 4.34 -11.31 25.76
N ASN A 4 4.01 -12.19 24.81
CA ASN A 4 4.67 -12.26 23.51
C ASN A 4 3.85 -11.48 22.49
N THR A 5 3.72 -10.17 22.72
CA THR A 5 3.21 -9.26 21.70
C THR A 5 4.35 -8.93 20.75
N THR A 6 4.53 -9.77 19.73
CA THR A 6 5.27 -9.40 18.51
C THR A 6 4.54 -8.23 17.87
N ILE A 7 5.00 -7.01 18.17
CA ILE A 7 4.53 -5.77 17.58
C ILE A 7 5.05 -5.75 16.13
N PHE A 8 4.25 -6.23 15.18
CA PHE A 8 4.42 -5.86 13.78
C PHE A 8 4.08 -4.37 13.66
N PRO A 9 4.84 -3.56 12.89
CA PRO A 9 4.48 -2.17 12.68
C PRO A 9 3.08 -2.07 12.07
N VAL A 10 2.12 -1.59 12.86
CA VAL A 10 0.71 -1.42 12.49
C VAL A 10 0.56 -0.14 11.65
N HIS A 11 0.87 -0.21 10.36
CA HIS A 11 0.68 0.94 9.47
C HIS A 11 -0.60 0.88 8.65
N ALA A 12 -1.05 -0.31 8.23
CA ALA A 12 -2.43 -0.65 7.88
C ALA A 12 -2.42 -2.11 7.46
N ALA A 13 -3.18 -2.97 8.14
CA ALA A 13 -3.41 -4.34 7.71
C ALA A 13 -4.92 -4.56 7.70
N ASP A 14 -5.47 -4.95 6.56
CA ASP A 14 -6.85 -5.41 6.50
C ASP A 14 -6.89 -6.86 7.00
N LEU A 15 -7.74 -7.08 8.01
CA LEU A 15 -7.91 -8.32 8.76
C LEU A 15 -9.40 -8.62 8.75
N SER A 16 -9.81 -9.77 8.21
CA SER A 16 -11.21 -10.18 8.32
C SER A 16 -11.56 -10.58 9.76
N SER A 17 -12.84 -10.48 10.12
CA SER A 17 -13.35 -10.91 11.44
C SER A 17 -13.21 -12.41 11.72
N SER A 18 -12.87 -13.22 10.71
CA SER A 18 -12.65 -14.68 10.79
C SER A 18 -11.20 -15.11 10.63
N GLY A 19 -10.27 -14.18 10.35
CA GLY A 19 -8.87 -14.49 10.03
C GLY A 19 -8.65 -15.11 8.64
N ALA A 20 -9.69 -15.21 7.80
CA ALA A 20 -9.56 -15.62 6.40
C ALA A 20 -9.09 -14.43 5.51
N PRO A 21 -8.33 -14.67 4.43
CA PRO A 21 -7.97 -13.60 3.51
C PRO A 21 -9.23 -13.03 2.83
N HIS A 22 -9.53 -11.75 3.08
CA HIS A 22 -10.39 -10.99 2.17
C HIS A 22 -9.58 -10.70 0.88
N PRO A 23 -10.20 -10.22 -0.22
CA PRO A 23 -9.45 -9.91 -1.44
C PRO A 23 -8.26 -8.98 -1.15
N HIS A 24 -7.06 -9.47 -1.39
CA HIS A 24 -5.81 -8.76 -1.14
C HIS A 24 -5.29 -8.09 -2.40
N GLY A 25 -4.33 -7.20 -2.21
CA GLY A 25 -3.55 -6.63 -3.28
C GLY A 25 -3.91 -5.21 -3.66
N ILE A 26 -2.96 -4.60 -4.35
CA ILE A 26 -3.03 -3.24 -4.82
C ILE A 26 -3.07 -3.27 -6.34
N ARG A 27 -4.08 -2.63 -6.93
CA ARG A 27 -4.26 -2.56 -8.39
C ARG A 27 -4.47 -1.12 -8.80
N SER A 28 -3.66 -0.63 -9.73
CA SER A 28 -3.85 0.72 -10.26
C SER A 28 -5.12 0.80 -11.11
N SER A 29 -5.73 1.98 -11.13
CA SER A 29 -6.93 2.29 -11.94
C SER A 29 -6.73 3.49 -12.87
N GLY A 30 -5.62 4.23 -12.75
CA GLY A 30 -5.40 5.41 -13.57
C GLY A 30 -4.20 6.25 -13.12
N LEU A 31 -4.20 7.52 -13.54
CA LEU A 31 -3.18 8.54 -13.20
C LEU A 31 -1.73 8.14 -13.52
N GLY A 32 -1.50 7.13 -14.36
CA GLY A 32 -0.17 6.60 -14.61
C GLY A 32 0.44 5.84 -13.42
N THR A 33 -0.36 5.47 -12.42
CA THR A 33 0.10 4.64 -11.30
C THR A 33 0.46 3.24 -11.79
N THR A 34 1.65 2.79 -11.41
CA THR A 34 2.14 1.45 -11.68
C THR A 34 2.33 0.71 -10.37
N VAL A 35 1.90 -0.55 -10.32
CA VAL A 35 2.05 -1.42 -9.16
C VAL A 35 2.75 -2.70 -9.61
N MET A 36 3.86 -3.01 -8.97
CA MET A 36 4.61 -4.25 -9.19
C MET A 36 4.76 -4.97 -7.85
N LEU A 37 4.27 -6.20 -7.78
CA LEU A 37 4.47 -7.06 -6.61
C LEU A 37 5.82 -7.78 -6.73
N ASP A 38 6.67 -7.62 -5.73
CA ASP A 38 7.93 -8.33 -5.56
C ASP A 38 7.96 -8.92 -4.14
N ASP A 39 7.97 -10.25 -4.05
CA ASP A 39 7.66 -11.03 -2.85
C ASP A 39 6.37 -10.56 -2.15
N ASN A 40 6.51 -9.85 -1.04
CA ASN A 40 5.41 -9.30 -0.22
C ASN A 40 5.32 -7.77 -0.31
N THR A 41 6.08 -7.15 -1.21
CA THR A 41 6.14 -5.69 -1.36
C THR A 41 5.50 -5.26 -2.68
N TYR A 42 4.42 -4.49 -2.59
CA TYR A 42 3.88 -3.74 -3.71
C TYR A 42 4.73 -2.48 -3.91
N ASN A 43 5.60 -2.51 -4.92
CA ASN A 43 6.35 -1.35 -5.37
C ASN A 43 5.44 -0.48 -6.23
N ILE A 44 5.18 0.73 -5.75
CA ILE A 44 4.29 1.72 -6.37
C ILE A 44 5.14 2.83 -6.96
N THR A 45 4.98 3.06 -8.25
CA THR A 45 5.71 4.07 -9.04
C THR A 45 4.76 4.82 -9.98
N GLY A 46 5.30 5.80 -10.71
CA GLY A 46 4.53 6.61 -11.64
C GLY A 46 3.63 7.61 -10.92
N GLY A 47 2.37 7.71 -11.32
CA GLY A 47 1.44 8.71 -10.79
C GLY A 47 1.46 10.02 -11.58
N THR A 48 0.56 10.93 -11.20
CA THR A 48 0.39 12.23 -11.83
C THR A 48 0.81 13.32 -10.87
N GLN A 49 1.88 14.04 -11.19
CA GLN A 49 2.35 15.14 -10.35
C GLN A 49 1.60 16.44 -10.68
N THR A 50 1.17 17.16 -9.66
CA THR A 50 0.67 18.54 -9.80
C THR A 50 1.24 19.38 -8.67
N GLY A 51 2.13 20.31 -9.03
CA GLY A 51 2.91 21.07 -8.06
C GLY A 51 3.80 20.15 -7.20
N ALA A 52 3.71 20.31 -5.89
CA ALA A 52 4.49 19.52 -4.92
C ALA A 52 3.83 18.18 -4.55
N ASN A 53 2.68 17.85 -5.14
CA ASN A 53 1.90 16.66 -4.82
C ASN A 53 1.99 15.63 -5.94
N LEU A 54 2.06 14.36 -5.58
CA LEU A 54 1.94 13.24 -6.49
C LEU A 54 0.63 12.49 -6.19
N PHE A 55 -0.16 12.28 -7.23
CA PHE A 55 -1.44 11.61 -7.13
C PHE A 55 -1.36 10.22 -7.73
N HIS A 56 -1.78 9.21 -6.96
CA HIS A 56 -1.94 7.83 -7.40
C HIS A 56 -3.42 7.45 -7.39
N SER A 57 -3.82 6.54 -8.26
CA SER A 57 -5.18 6.00 -8.23
C SER A 57 -5.21 4.47 -8.30
N PHE A 58 -6.06 3.90 -7.46
CA PHE A 58 -6.21 2.45 -7.30
C PHE A 58 -7.66 2.02 -7.43
N GLY A 59 -7.90 0.91 -8.14
CA GLY A 59 -9.20 0.25 -8.14
C GLY A 59 -9.38 -0.62 -6.90
N THR A 60 -8.27 -1.07 -6.31
CA THR A 60 -8.24 -1.82 -5.05
C THR A 60 -6.94 -1.49 -4.34
N PHE A 61 -7.01 -1.19 -3.04
CA PHE A 61 -5.85 -0.91 -2.20
C PHE A 61 -6.02 -1.64 -0.87
N ASN A 62 -5.63 -2.91 -0.85
CA ASN A 62 -5.75 -3.78 0.31
C ASN A 62 -4.38 -4.35 0.67
N VAL A 63 -3.84 -3.95 1.82
CA VAL A 63 -2.55 -4.42 2.34
C VAL A 63 -2.82 -5.39 3.48
N HIS A 64 -2.39 -6.64 3.35
CA HIS A 64 -2.51 -7.66 4.38
C HIS A 64 -1.37 -7.61 5.39
N SER A 65 -1.57 -8.32 6.51
CA SER A 65 -0.48 -8.56 7.45
C SER A 65 0.69 -9.26 6.75
N GLY A 66 1.89 -8.68 6.88
CA GLY A 66 3.09 -9.17 6.21
C GLY A 66 3.28 -8.68 4.78
N GLU A 67 2.35 -7.90 4.23
CA GLU A 67 2.54 -7.17 2.97
C GLU A 67 3.02 -5.73 3.23
N THR A 68 3.67 -5.11 2.25
CA THR A 68 4.13 -3.72 2.29
C THR A 68 3.72 -2.98 1.02
N ALA A 69 3.18 -1.77 1.17
CA ALA A 69 3.02 -0.82 0.08
C ALA A 69 4.20 0.16 0.10
N HIS A 70 5.09 0.10 -0.89
CA HIS A 70 6.29 0.92 -0.97
C HIS A 70 6.15 1.93 -2.11
N PHE A 71 5.96 3.20 -1.74
CA PHE A 71 5.88 4.33 -2.68
C PHE A 71 7.27 4.89 -2.99
N HIS A 72 7.66 4.91 -4.27
CA HIS A 72 8.94 5.42 -4.74
C HIS A 72 8.84 6.89 -5.18
N ASP A 73 8.40 7.75 -4.26
CA ASP A 73 7.99 9.13 -4.55
C ASP A 73 9.06 10.16 -4.13
N SER A 74 10.33 9.89 -4.45
CA SER A 74 11.45 10.74 -4.01
C SER A 74 11.29 12.19 -4.48
N GLY A 75 11.40 13.16 -3.57
CA GLY A 75 11.31 14.58 -3.90
C GLY A 75 9.87 15.13 -4.00
N ILE A 76 8.86 14.32 -3.69
CA ILE A 76 7.47 14.74 -3.58
C ILE A 76 7.17 15.17 -2.13
N GLN A 77 6.37 16.22 -1.95
CA GLN A 77 5.96 16.68 -0.62
C GLN A 77 4.80 15.85 -0.07
N ASN A 78 3.79 15.57 -0.90
CA ASN A 78 2.62 14.79 -0.49
C ASN A 78 2.29 13.73 -1.54
N THR A 79 2.10 12.50 -1.06
CA THR A 79 1.53 11.40 -1.83
C THR A 79 0.04 11.33 -1.51
N ILE A 80 -0.80 11.44 -2.54
CA ILE A 80 -2.27 11.49 -2.40
C ILE A 80 -2.87 10.32 -3.19
N LEU A 81 -3.78 9.58 -2.57
CA LEU A 81 -4.38 8.37 -3.14
C LEU A 81 -5.87 8.60 -3.47
N PHE A 82 -6.32 8.11 -4.62
CA PHE A 82 -7.72 8.15 -5.09
C PHE A 82 -8.28 6.78 -5.43
#